data_AF-A0A7S0IR99-F1
#
_entry.id   AF-A0A7S0IR99-F1
#
_cell.length_a   1.000
_cell.length_b   1.000
_cell.length_c   1.000
_cell.angle_alpha   90.00
_cell.angle_beta   90.00
_cell.angle_gamma   90.00
#
_symmetry.space_group_name_H-M   'P 1'
#
loop_
_entity.id
_entity.type
_entity.pdbx_description
1 polymer ?
#
loop_
_entity_poly.entity_id
_entity_poly.type
_entity_poly.pdbx_seq_one_letter_code
_entity_poly.pdbx_strand_id
1 'polypeptide(L)'
;ANQLSLTPSTLCPTDGSTPSTYNLPIVPKGCFYTGSSVLFNIHSVGAPHGSSSPICKTSIGSSGDPHLRLADGGVADFKGENRTFFALHSAPGFSFAMLVTFTSFLLPKPLLVHGSFWTKASWVVRGNSGQQYAL
;
A
#
# COMPACT_ATOMS: atom_id res chain seq x y z
N ALA A 1 -9.20 -0.23 3.47
CA ALA A 1 -9.80 -1.55 3.21
C ALA A 1 -8.83 -2.35 2.36
N ASN A 2 -8.26 -3.44 2.92
CA ASN A 2 -7.47 -4.40 2.14
C ASN A 2 -8.39 -4.99 1.07
N GLN A 3 -8.22 -4.56 -0.17
CA GLN A 3 -8.95 -5.10 -1.31
C GLN A 3 -8.46 -6.54 -1.52
N LEU A 4 -9.15 -7.48 -0.88
CA LEU A 4 -9.27 -8.87 -1.34
C LEU A 4 -9.49 -8.79 -2.85
N SER A 5 -8.61 -9.41 -3.63
CA SER A 5 -8.47 -9.18 -5.06
C SER A 5 -9.82 -9.30 -5.80
N LEU A 6 -10.49 -8.18 -6.04
CA LEU A 6 -11.68 -8.11 -6.90
C LEU A 6 -11.30 -8.04 -8.38
N THR A 7 -10.00 -7.98 -8.70
CA THR A 7 -9.51 -7.88 -10.08
C THR A 7 -9.09 -9.26 -10.60
N PRO A 8 -9.42 -9.60 -11.86
CA PRO A 8 -8.91 -10.79 -12.52
C PRO A 8 -7.39 -10.88 -12.49
N SER A 9 -6.89 -12.05 -12.09
CA SER A 9 -5.52 -12.48 -12.35
C SER A 9 -5.60 -13.77 -13.16
N THR A 10 -4.55 -14.13 -13.90
CA THR A 10 -4.51 -15.38 -14.68
C THR A 10 -4.79 -16.63 -13.83
N LEU A 11 -4.62 -16.53 -12.50
CA LEU A 11 -4.83 -17.61 -11.55
C LEU A 11 -6.22 -17.59 -10.88
N CYS A 12 -6.97 -16.48 -10.94
CA CYS A 12 -8.26 -16.38 -10.29
C CYS A 12 -9.41 -16.24 -11.31
N PRO A 13 -10.33 -17.22 -11.39
CA PRO A 13 -11.50 -17.14 -12.26
C PRO A 13 -12.43 -16.00 -11.82
N THR A 14 -13.06 -15.27 -12.75
CA THR A 14 -13.66 -13.97 -12.43
C THR A 14 -15.10 -13.72 -12.81
N ASP A 15 -15.74 -14.60 -13.58
CA ASP A 15 -17.01 -14.26 -14.23
C ASP A 15 -18.16 -15.23 -13.92
N GLY A 16 -17.95 -16.22 -13.05
CA GLY A 16 -18.98 -17.21 -12.75
C GLY A 16 -19.29 -18.18 -13.89
N SER A 17 -18.58 -18.08 -15.03
CA SER A 17 -18.75 -18.98 -16.18
C SER A 17 -17.90 -20.25 -16.07
N THR A 18 -17.01 -20.31 -15.08
CA THR A 18 -16.12 -21.45 -14.83
C THR A 18 -16.66 -22.37 -13.72
N PRO A 19 -16.47 -23.70 -13.81
CA PRO A 19 -16.85 -24.67 -12.77
C PRO A 19 -16.22 -24.40 -11.39
N SER A 20 -15.19 -23.55 -11.35
CA SER A 20 -14.45 -23.11 -10.16
C SER A 20 -15.13 -21.99 -9.36
N THR A 21 -16.40 -21.71 -9.61
CA THR A 21 -17.16 -20.65 -8.95
C THR A 21 -18.05 -21.20 -7.84
N TYR A 22 -17.99 -20.58 -6.66
CA TYR A 22 -18.81 -20.90 -5.50
C TYR A 22 -19.73 -19.75 -5.13
N ASN A 23 -20.88 -20.06 -4.55
CA ASN A 23 -21.83 -19.06 -4.04
C ASN A 23 -22.29 -19.47 -2.64
N LEU A 24 -21.38 -19.41 -1.66
CA LEU A 24 -21.65 -19.81 -0.27
C LEU A 24 -21.18 -18.75 0.73
N PRO A 25 -21.94 -18.49 1.82
CA PRO A 25 -21.54 -17.54 2.85
C PRO A 25 -20.39 -18.01 3.74
N ILE A 26 -20.13 -19.33 3.78
CA ILE A 26 -19.25 -19.97 4.76
C ILE A 26 -17.79 -20.13 4.31
N VAL A 27 -17.47 -19.74 3.08
CA VAL A 27 -16.10 -19.79 2.53
C VAL A 27 -15.58 -18.38 2.28
N PRO A 28 -14.25 -18.17 2.16
CA PRO A 28 -13.71 -16.83 2.02
C PRO A 28 -14.30 -16.11 0.81
N LYS A 29 -14.56 -14.81 0.96
CA LYS A 29 -15.05 -13.96 -0.14
C LYS A 29 -13.94 -13.73 -1.16
N GLY A 30 -14.28 -13.79 -2.44
CA GLY A 30 -13.35 -13.55 -3.54
C GLY A 30 -12.49 -14.78 -3.85
N CYS A 31 -11.25 -14.56 -4.27
CA CYS A 31 -10.30 -15.62 -4.62
C CYS A 31 -9.78 -16.36 -3.38
N PHE A 32 -9.80 -17.68 -3.39
CA PHE A 32 -9.24 -18.50 -2.30
C PHE A 32 -8.62 -19.81 -2.81
N TYR A 33 -7.64 -20.31 -2.07
CA TYR A 33 -7.10 -21.67 -2.21
C TYR A 33 -7.95 -22.66 -1.43
N THR A 34 -8.22 -23.81 -2.04
CA THR A 34 -8.64 -25.04 -1.33
C THR A 34 -7.88 -26.22 -1.92
N GLY A 35 -7.12 -26.93 -1.08
CA GLY A 35 -6.13 -27.89 -1.57
C GLY A 35 -5.21 -27.26 -2.62
N SER A 36 -5.14 -27.86 -3.81
CA SER A 36 -4.33 -27.38 -4.94
C SER A 36 -5.09 -26.50 -5.95
N SER A 37 -6.34 -26.15 -5.65
CA SER A 37 -7.21 -25.42 -6.58
C SER A 37 -7.41 -23.96 -6.15
N VAL A 38 -7.51 -23.07 -7.13
CA VAL A 38 -7.94 -21.69 -6.94
C VAL A 38 -9.38 -21.54 -7.39
N LEU A 39 -10.21 -20.97 -6.53
CA LEU A 39 -11.64 -20.79 -6.74
C LEU A 39 -12.06 -19.35 -6.44
N PHE A 40 -13.24 -18.96 -6.91
CA PHE A 40 -13.83 -17.64 -6.63
C PHE A 40 -15.21 -17.76 -5.99
N ASN A 41 -15.40 -17.13 -4.82
CA ASN A 41 -16.69 -17.06 -4.15
C ASN A 41 -17.43 -15.76 -4.54
N ILE A 42 -18.52 -15.89 -5.31
CA ILE A 42 -19.39 -14.79 -5.75
C ILE A 42 -20.42 -14.38 -4.70
N HIS A 43 -20.58 -15.12 -3.60
CA HIS A 43 -21.56 -14.81 -2.57
C HIS A 43 -21.37 -13.39 -2.02
N SER A 44 -22.44 -12.71 -1.61
CA SER A 44 -22.39 -11.32 -1.14
C SER A 44 -21.46 -11.14 0.08
N VAL A 45 -21.46 -12.13 0.98
CA VAL A 45 -20.56 -12.28 2.14
C VAL A 45 -19.68 -13.52 2.05
N GLY A 46 -18.65 -13.63 2.91
CA GLY A 46 -17.84 -14.84 3.08
C GLY A 46 -17.32 -14.97 4.51
N ALA A 47 -16.84 -16.15 4.88
CA ALA A 47 -16.36 -16.47 6.22
C ALA A 47 -15.03 -17.25 6.20
N PRO A 48 -14.25 -17.26 7.30
CA PRO A 48 -13.12 -18.16 7.45
C PRO A 48 -13.56 -19.63 7.37
N HIS A 49 -12.77 -20.48 6.71
CA HIS A 49 -13.05 -21.90 6.57
C HIS A 49 -11.78 -22.72 6.77
N GLY A 50 -11.85 -23.81 7.53
CA GLY A 50 -10.65 -24.54 7.99
C GLY A 50 -9.81 -25.18 6.88
N SER A 51 -10.39 -25.42 5.71
CA SER A 51 -9.70 -25.99 4.54
C SER A 51 -9.40 -24.97 3.43
N SER A 52 -9.68 -23.68 3.67
CA SER A 52 -9.62 -22.66 2.63
C SER A 52 -8.83 -21.44 3.09
N SER A 53 -7.98 -20.90 2.22
CA SER A 53 -7.16 -19.71 2.51
C SER A 53 -7.42 -18.60 1.49
N PRO A 54 -7.77 -17.37 1.92
CA PRO A 54 -7.98 -16.26 0.98
C PRO A 54 -6.68 -15.90 0.24
N ILE A 55 -6.80 -15.55 -1.04
CA ILE A 55 -5.69 -15.04 -1.85
C ILE A 55 -5.69 -13.52 -1.76
N CYS A 56 -4.72 -12.98 -1.05
CA CYS A 56 -4.46 -11.55 -1.03
C CYS A 56 -3.61 -11.18 -2.25
N LYS A 57 -3.92 -10.06 -2.92
CA LYS A 57 -3.04 -9.51 -3.94
C LYS A 57 -1.75 -9.06 -3.25
N THR A 58 -0.68 -9.84 -3.40
CA THR A 58 0.67 -9.42 -3.00
C THR A 58 1.23 -8.48 -4.04
N SER A 59 0.71 -7.24 -4.09
CA SER A 59 1.50 -6.13 -4.61
C SER A 59 2.16 -5.43 -3.43
N ILE A 60 3.07 -6.12 -2.75
CA ILE A 60 4.02 -5.45 -1.85
C ILE A 60 5.23 -5.12 -2.71
N GLY A 61 5.08 -4.03 -3.46
CA GLY A 61 6.11 -3.45 -4.30
C GLY A 61 5.57 -2.11 -4.78
N SER A 62 6.28 -1.03 -4.51
CA SER A 62 6.04 0.21 -5.26
C SER A 62 6.71 0.02 -6.62
N SER A 63 5.90 0.05 -7.68
CA SER A 63 6.40 0.14 -9.05
C SER A 63 6.23 1.59 -9.46
N GLY A 64 7.34 2.32 -9.56
CA GLY A 64 7.33 3.79 -9.62
C GLY A 64 7.37 4.44 -8.23
N ASP A 65 7.07 5.72 -8.16
CA ASP A 65 7.07 6.46 -6.90
C ASP A 65 5.83 6.12 -6.03
N PRO A 66 6.03 5.87 -4.71
CA PRO A 66 4.91 5.61 -3.81
C PRO A 66 3.97 6.82 -3.69
N HIS A 67 2.74 6.68 -4.17
CA HIS A 67 1.66 7.64 -3.97
C HIS A 67 0.70 7.20 -2.86
N LEU A 68 0.11 8.17 -2.16
CA LEU A 68 -0.98 7.92 -1.23
C LEU A 68 -2.27 7.60 -2.03
N ARG A 69 -2.85 6.43 -1.77
CA ARG A 69 -4.16 6.03 -2.32
C ARG A 69 -5.25 6.51 -1.36
N LEU A 70 -6.16 7.34 -1.86
CA LEU A 70 -7.29 7.87 -1.10
C LEU A 70 -8.49 6.90 -1.14
N ALA A 71 -9.42 7.04 -0.19
CA ALA A 71 -10.56 6.13 -0.05
C ALA A 71 -11.54 6.19 -1.24
N ASP A 72 -11.57 7.30 -1.96
CA ASP A 72 -12.35 7.53 -3.19
C ASP A 72 -11.68 6.96 -4.45
N GLY A 73 -10.52 6.30 -4.30
CA GLY A 73 -9.72 5.80 -5.42
C GLY A 73 -8.78 6.84 -6.02
N GLY A 74 -8.77 8.07 -5.50
CA GLY A 74 -7.82 9.12 -5.87
C GLY A 74 -6.37 8.74 -5.53
N VAL A 75 -5.44 9.40 -6.22
CA VAL A 75 -4.00 9.23 -6.04
C VAL A 75 -3.40 10.59 -5.70
N ALA A 76 -2.67 10.67 -4.59
CA ALA A 76 -2.04 11.90 -4.14
C ALA A 76 -0.52 11.71 -3.98
N ASP A 77 0.22 12.70 -4.43
CA ASP A 77 1.65 12.82 -4.17
C ASP A 77 1.88 13.46 -2.80
N PHE A 78 2.99 13.13 -2.17
CA PHE A 78 3.48 13.89 -1.03
C PHE A 78 4.09 15.21 -1.51
N LYS A 79 3.27 16.26 -1.52
CA LYS A 79 3.69 17.65 -1.76
C LYS A 79 3.58 18.45 -0.47
N GLY A 80 4.24 19.60 -0.42
CA GLY A 80 4.23 20.46 0.75
C GLY A 80 4.56 21.90 0.41
N GLU A 81 4.84 22.68 1.44
CA GLU A 81 5.25 24.08 1.31
C GLU A 81 6.76 24.22 1.17
N ASN A 82 7.20 25.28 0.49
CA ASN A 82 8.62 25.50 0.27
C ASN A 82 9.34 25.86 1.58
N ARG A 83 10.46 25.18 1.86
CA ARG A 83 11.32 25.33 3.04
C ARG A 83 10.62 24.98 4.37
N THR A 84 9.66 24.07 4.32
CA THR A 84 8.91 23.63 5.51
C THR A 84 9.27 22.19 5.86
N PHE A 85 9.54 21.94 7.15
CA PHE A 85 9.66 20.57 7.67
C PHE A 85 8.27 20.00 7.95
N PHE A 86 8.00 18.81 7.45
CA PHE A 86 6.80 18.04 7.78
C PHE A 86 7.17 16.82 8.60
N ALA A 87 6.47 16.60 9.72
CA ALA A 87 6.60 15.39 10.51
C ALA A 87 5.93 14.22 9.77
N LEU A 88 6.74 13.26 9.33
CA LEU A 88 6.26 12.11 8.57
C LEU A 88 5.92 10.92 9.48
N HIS A 89 6.62 10.79 10.59
CA HIS A 89 6.36 9.74 11.57
C HIS A 89 6.73 10.22 12.97
N SER A 90 5.87 9.91 13.94
CA SER A 90 6.09 10.22 15.35
C SER A 90 5.61 9.06 16.20
N ALA A 91 6.50 8.54 17.04
CA ALA A 91 6.27 7.44 17.96
C ALA A 91 7.11 7.63 19.23
N PRO A 92 6.79 6.92 20.34
CA PRO A 92 7.61 6.95 21.54
C PRO A 92 9.07 6.60 21.23
N GLY A 93 9.97 7.56 21.46
CA GLY A 93 11.40 7.39 21.26
C GLY A 93 11.90 7.57 19.83
N PHE A 94 11.03 7.88 18.86
CA PHE A 94 11.44 8.11 17.48
C PHE A 94 10.52 9.13 16.78
N SER A 95 11.10 10.21 16.26
CA SER A 95 10.41 11.19 15.42
C SER A 95 11.20 11.39 14.14
N PHE A 96 10.52 11.44 13.01
CA PHE A 96 11.10 11.64 11.68
C PHE A 96 10.36 12.73 10.93
N ALA A 97 11.11 13.70 10.41
CA ALA A 97 10.62 14.79 9.62
C ALA A 97 11.50 15.00 8.39
N MET A 98 10.95 15.61 7.35
CA MET A 98 11.72 15.97 6.16
C MET A 98 11.40 17.40 5.72
N LEU A 99 12.42 18.09 5.22
CA LEU A 99 12.31 19.42 4.62
C LEU A 99 11.83 19.29 3.18
N VAL A 100 10.74 19.99 2.85
CA VAL A 100 10.30 20.19 1.47
C VAL A 100 10.97 21.43 0.89
N THR A 101 11.47 21.35 -0.34
CA THR A 101 12.00 22.50 -1.09
C THR A 101 11.53 22.44 -2.53
N PHE A 102 11.13 23.58 -3.08
CA PHE A 102 10.73 23.69 -4.47
C PHE A 102 11.98 23.85 -5.32
N THR A 103 12.19 22.92 -6.24
CA THR A 103 13.36 22.93 -7.11
C THR A 103 13.03 22.27 -8.45
N SER A 104 13.98 22.26 -9.37
CA SER A 104 13.90 21.52 -10.63
C SER A 104 14.98 20.44 -10.64
N PHE A 105 14.60 19.19 -10.88
CA PHE A 105 15.54 18.06 -10.95
C PHE A 105 15.53 17.43 -12.33
N LEU A 106 16.72 17.10 -12.83
CA LEU A 106 16.90 16.36 -14.08
C LEU A 106 16.96 14.87 -13.78
N LEU A 107 15.98 14.11 -14.28
CA LEU A 107 16.00 12.66 -14.17
C LEU A 107 17.00 12.02 -15.17
N PRO A 108 17.37 10.73 -14.99
CA PRO A 108 18.35 10.04 -15.83
C PRO A 108 17.99 9.94 -17.33
N LYS A 109 16.74 10.20 -17.70
CA LYS A 109 16.31 10.54 -19.06
C LYS A 109 16.04 12.05 -19.04
N PRO A 110 16.50 12.86 -20.02
CA PRO A 110 16.46 14.33 -19.97
C PRO A 110 15.03 14.85 -19.82
N LEU A 111 14.56 14.83 -18.58
CA LEU A 111 13.23 15.19 -18.13
C LEU A 111 13.45 16.08 -16.93
N LEU A 112 13.26 17.36 -17.19
CA LEU A 112 13.28 18.39 -16.17
C LEU A 112 11.92 18.35 -15.45
N VAL A 113 11.95 18.06 -14.16
CA VAL A 113 10.74 18.01 -13.32
C VAL A 113 10.75 19.20 -12.38
N HIS A 114 9.71 20.02 -12.47
CA HIS A 114 9.47 21.15 -11.55
C HIS A 114 8.50 20.72 -10.45
N GLY A 115 8.86 20.93 -9.19
CA GLY A 115 7.96 20.58 -8.09
C GLY A 115 8.56 20.74 -6.70
N SER A 116 7.82 20.24 -5.72
CA SER A 116 8.24 20.12 -4.34
C SER A 116 8.99 18.81 -4.12
N PHE A 117 10.20 18.88 -3.56
CA PHE A 117 11.04 17.73 -3.28
C PHE A 117 11.40 17.66 -1.80
N TRP A 118 11.52 16.45 -1.27
CA TRP A 118 12.08 16.21 0.06
C TRP A 118 13.61 16.27 -0.03
N THR A 119 14.23 17.29 0.55
CA THR A 119 15.66 17.60 0.33
C THR A 119 16.54 17.36 1.54
N LYS A 120 15.97 17.34 2.76
CA LYS A 120 16.69 17.02 3.99
C LYS A 120 15.83 16.15 4.88
N ALA A 121 16.47 15.21 5.57
CA ALA A 121 15.86 14.45 6.65
C ALA A 121 16.27 15.08 7.99
N SER A 122 15.39 15.01 8.98
CA SER A 122 15.73 15.20 10.38
C SER A 122 15.05 14.12 11.21
N TRP A 123 15.74 13.63 12.23
CA TRP A 123 15.18 12.65 13.15
C TRP A 123 15.60 12.93 14.58
N VAL A 124 14.71 12.61 15.51
CA VAL A 124 14.97 12.63 16.95
C VAL A 124 14.79 11.21 17.47
N VAL A 125 15.82 10.66 18.09
CA VAL A 125 15.86 9.28 18.60
C VAL A 125 16.17 9.29 20.08
N ARG A 126 15.47 8.49 20.88
CA ARG A 126 15.76 8.27 22.30
C ARG A 126 16.58 6.99 22.48
N GLY A 127 17.76 7.11 23.07
CA GLY A 127 18.60 5.97 23.45
C GLY A 127 18.10 5.26 24.71
N ASN A 128 18.68 4.09 25.00
CA ASN A 128 18.30 3.28 26.17
C ASN A 128 18.53 4.01 27.52
N SER A 129 19.43 5.00 27.55
CA SER A 129 19.66 5.87 28.71
C SER A 129 18.57 6.93 28.93
N GLY A 130 17.59 7.02 28.04
CA GLY A 130 16.59 8.10 28.03
C GLY A 130 17.06 9.39 27.36
N GLN A 131 18.35 9.51 27.01
CA GLN A 131 18.87 10.66 26.26
C GLN A 131 18.30 10.74 24.85
N GLN A 132 18.11 11.96 24.36
CA GLN A 132 17.65 12.25 23.02
C GLN A 132 18.80 12.69 22.12
N TYR A 133 18.80 12.21 20.88
CA TYR A 133 19.75 12.56 19.84
C TYR A 133 18.98 13.12 18.65
N ALA A 134 19.38 14.27 18.14
CA ALA A 134 18.79 14.90 16.96
C ALA A 134 19.84 14.99 15.84
N LEU A 135 19.43 14.65 14.62
CA LEU A 135 20.22 14.89 13.40
C LEU A 135 19.36 15.55 12.32
#